data_AF-A0A830CYK2-F1
#
_entry.id   AF-A0A830CYK2-F1
#
_cell.length_a   1.000
_cell.length_b   1.000
_cell.length_c   1.000
_cell.angle_alpha   90.00
_cell.angle_beta   90.00
_cell.angle_gamma   90.00
#
_symmetry.space_group_name_H-M   'P 1'
#
loop_
_entity.id
_entity.type
_entity.pdbx_description
1 polymer ?
#
loop_
_entity_poly.entity_id
_entity_poly.type
_entity_poly.pdbx_seq_one_letter_code
_entity_poly.pdbx_strand_id
1 'polypeptide(L)'
;MFQNVVKHNERFDHDRIPAIVELCLQAGADSNDQSIVTPDNLENNMVNPKKLSEDDLRLVALRTLRSWEAVRSGVHKLLSVYPARVCKHCSEVHVGPSGHKARMCGVFKHDTWRGSHFWEKAKVNDLVPPKVVWIRRRQDGPILVEKGRGYYGRAPVVVDLCSKGGALVPSKYFSMMKLDGLPAPD
;
A
#
# COMPACT_ATOMS: atom_id res chain seq x y z
N MET A 1 5.79 -18.72 22.71
CA MET A 1 4.72 -18.29 23.64
C MET A 1 3.44 -18.08 22.83
N PHE A 2 2.35 -18.73 23.19
CA PHE A 2 1.04 -18.45 22.59
C PHE A 2 0.56 -17.12 23.16
N GLN A 3 0.38 -16.09 22.32
CA GLN A 3 -0.27 -14.85 22.76
C GLN A 3 -1.70 -15.19 23.21
N ASN A 4 -2.09 -14.67 24.38
CA ASN A 4 -3.47 -14.79 24.85
C ASN A 4 -4.38 -14.14 23.81
N VAL A 5 -5.44 -14.86 23.44
CA VAL A 5 -6.40 -14.35 22.47
C VAL A 5 -7.18 -13.20 23.12
N VAL A 6 -6.99 -11.98 22.59
CA VAL A 6 -7.75 -10.79 23.01
C VAL A 6 -9.26 -11.07 22.90
N LYS A 7 -9.97 -10.93 24.01
CA LYS A 7 -11.43 -11.10 24.05
C LYS A 7 -12.11 -9.92 23.37
N HIS A 8 -13.39 -10.10 23.06
CA HIS A 8 -14.14 -9.15 22.25
C HIS A 8 -14.26 -7.76 22.88
N ASN A 9 -14.45 -7.70 24.21
CA ASN A 9 -14.55 -6.48 25.01
C ASN A 9 -13.20 -5.77 25.13
N GLU A 10 -12.12 -6.53 25.35
CA GLU A 10 -10.74 -6.02 25.53
C GLU A 10 -10.22 -5.26 24.29
N ARG A 11 -10.84 -5.43 23.12
CA ARG A 11 -10.39 -4.76 21.88
C ARG A 11 -10.61 -3.24 21.85
N PHE A 12 -11.51 -2.74 22.70
CA PHE A 12 -11.80 -1.30 22.82
C PHE A 12 -10.92 -0.63 23.87
N ASP A 13 -10.24 -1.44 24.69
CA ASP A 13 -9.38 -0.97 25.77
C ASP A 13 -7.94 -0.69 25.28
N HIS A 14 -7.71 -0.83 23.96
CA HIS A 14 -6.42 -0.67 23.32
C HIS A 14 -6.51 0.23 22.09
N ASP A 15 -5.58 1.18 21.97
CA ASP A 15 -5.44 2.02 20.79
C ASP A 15 -5.08 1.17 19.56
N ARG A 16 -5.74 1.47 18.43
CA ARG A 16 -5.47 0.80 17.16
C ARG A 16 -4.47 1.61 16.35
N ILE A 17 -3.36 0.98 15.96
CA ILE A 17 -2.38 1.57 15.04
C ILE A 17 -2.39 0.81 13.69
N PRO A 18 -1.89 1.42 12.59
CA PRO A 18 -1.73 0.71 11.33
C PRO A 18 -0.80 -0.49 11.48
N ALA A 19 -1.15 -1.62 10.87
CA ALA A 19 -0.38 -2.86 11.00
C ALA A 19 1.10 -2.72 10.59
N ILE A 20 1.42 -1.83 9.65
CA ILE A 20 2.80 -1.55 9.27
C ILE A 20 3.56 -0.88 10.42
N VAL A 21 2.91 0.04 11.15
CA VAL A 21 3.51 0.73 12.30
C VAL A 21 3.77 -0.28 13.42
N GLU A 22 2.80 -1.14 13.72
CA GLU A 22 2.97 -2.23 14.70
C GLU A 22 4.12 -3.17 14.32
N LEU A 23 4.22 -3.58 13.05
CA LEU A 23 5.34 -4.40 12.56
C LEU A 23 6.70 -3.71 12.74
N CYS A 24 6.78 -2.40 12.48
CA CYS A 24 8.00 -1.62 12.69
C CYS A 24 8.37 -1.55 14.17
N LEU A 25 7.40 -1.29 15.05
CA LEU A 25 7.63 -1.24 16.51
C LEU A 25 8.10 -2.60 17.05
N GLN A 26 7.47 -3.71 16.63
CA GLN A 26 7.92 -5.07 16.99
C GLN A 26 9.34 -5.36 16.49
N ALA A 27 9.75 -4.75 15.38
CA ALA A 27 11.10 -4.85 14.85
C ALA A 27 12.13 -3.95 15.56
N GLY A 28 11.71 -3.20 16.59
CA GLY A 28 12.57 -2.32 17.37
C GLY A 28 12.73 -0.92 16.79
N ALA A 29 11.84 -0.47 15.89
CA ALA A 29 11.79 0.93 15.50
C ALA A 29 11.37 1.78 16.72
N ASP A 30 12.15 2.82 17.02
CA ASP A 30 11.82 3.77 18.08
C ASP A 30 11.02 4.95 17.49
N SER A 31 9.84 5.20 18.06
CA SER A 31 8.96 6.30 17.67
C SER A 31 9.50 7.67 18.06
N ASN A 32 10.42 7.73 19.03
CA ASN A 32 11.07 8.95 19.49
C ASN A 32 12.42 9.19 18.81
N ASP A 33 12.82 8.32 17.89
CA ASP A 33 14.05 8.48 17.14
C ASP A 33 13.92 9.68 16.20
N GLN A 34 14.48 10.82 16.62
CA GLN A 34 14.61 12.03 15.80
C GLN A 34 15.49 11.79 14.56
N SER A 35 16.09 10.61 14.43
CA SER A 35 16.78 10.14 13.22
C SER A 35 15.86 9.46 12.19
N ILE A 36 14.53 9.42 12.41
CA ILE A 36 13.58 9.29 11.28
C ILE A 36 13.86 10.48 10.37
N VAL A 37 14.66 10.20 9.35
CA VAL A 37 14.96 11.07 8.23
C VAL A 37 13.64 11.62 7.73
N THR A 38 13.31 12.83 8.18
CA THR A 38 12.63 13.79 7.34
C THR A 38 13.43 13.78 6.04
N PRO A 39 12.79 13.72 4.85
CA PRO A 39 13.53 13.96 3.63
C PRO A 39 14.11 15.38 3.77
N ASP A 40 15.37 15.43 4.19
CA ASP A 40 16.16 16.54 4.70
C ASP A 40 15.51 17.91 4.62
N ASN A 41 15.25 18.57 5.76
CA ASN A 41 15.20 20.04 5.88
C ASN A 41 14.68 20.80 4.63
N LEU A 42 13.61 20.31 4.01
CA LEU A 42 12.93 20.98 2.90
C LEU A 42 11.85 21.81 3.57
N GLU A 43 12.32 22.96 4.04
CA GLU A 43 11.64 24.22 4.26
C GLU A 43 10.16 24.14 4.68
N ASN A 44 9.86 24.81 5.80
CA ASN A 44 8.54 25.29 6.18
C ASN A 44 7.90 26.15 5.08
N ASN A 45 7.45 25.53 4.00
CA ASN A 45 6.58 26.10 3.01
C ASN A 45 5.59 25.01 2.66
N MET A 46 4.37 25.13 3.20
CA MET A 46 3.18 24.56 2.57
C MET A 46 3.32 24.83 1.08
N VAL A 47 3.67 23.80 0.29
CA VAL A 47 3.90 23.94 -1.15
C VAL A 47 2.60 24.45 -1.72
N ASN A 48 2.55 25.74 -2.05
CA ASN A 48 1.48 26.29 -2.85
C ASN A 48 1.59 25.53 -4.18
N PRO A 49 0.63 24.66 -4.54
CA PRO A 49 0.74 23.78 -5.71
C PRO A 49 0.85 24.55 -7.04
N LYS A 50 0.88 25.88 -7.00
CA LYS A 50 0.83 26.76 -8.14
C LYS A 50 2.15 26.97 -8.91
N LYS A 51 3.33 26.55 -8.43
CA LYS A 51 4.58 26.56 -9.25
C LYS A 51 5.65 25.59 -8.74
N LEU A 52 5.38 24.28 -8.74
CA LEU A 52 6.51 23.33 -8.70
C LEU A 52 7.18 23.34 -10.09
N SER A 53 8.50 23.47 -10.14
CA SER A 53 9.24 23.31 -11.40
C SER A 53 9.15 21.87 -11.90
N GLU A 54 9.42 21.63 -13.19
CA GLU A 54 9.48 20.26 -13.72
C GLU A 54 10.54 19.41 -12.98
N ASP A 55 11.64 20.03 -12.58
CA ASP A 55 12.70 19.38 -11.81
C ASP A 55 12.26 19.02 -10.39
N ASP A 56 11.51 19.89 -9.71
CA ASP A 56 10.96 19.59 -8.38
C ASP A 56 9.94 18.46 -8.45
N LEU A 57 9.05 18.48 -9.45
CA LEU A 57 8.08 17.40 -9.69
C LEU A 57 8.80 16.08 -9.94
N ARG A 58 9.86 16.09 -10.74
CA ARG A 58 10.70 14.92 -11.02
C ARG A 58 11.38 14.41 -9.77
N LEU A 59 11.92 15.30 -8.94
CA LEU A 59 12.58 14.93 -7.69
C LEU A 59 11.60 14.29 -6.71
N VAL A 60 10.42 14.90 -6.52
CA VAL A 60 9.35 14.37 -5.66
C VAL A 60 8.90 13.00 -6.19
N ALA A 61 8.61 12.89 -7.49
CA ALA A 61 8.20 11.63 -8.10
C ALA A 61 9.24 10.53 -7.93
N LEU A 62 10.53 10.82 -8.11
CA LEU A 62 11.61 9.86 -7.92
C LEU A 62 11.70 9.40 -6.46
N ARG A 63 11.64 10.33 -5.51
CA ARG A 63 11.67 10.03 -4.07
C ARG A 63 10.46 9.19 -3.66
N THR A 64 9.26 9.58 -4.08
CA THR A 64 8.02 8.84 -3.81
C THR A 64 8.08 7.43 -4.38
N LEU A 65 8.56 7.24 -5.62
CA LEU A 65 8.69 5.92 -6.23
C LEU A 65 9.69 5.02 -5.49
N ARG A 66 10.84 5.58 -5.07
CA ARG A 66 11.83 4.87 -4.25
C ARG A 66 11.26 4.47 -2.89
N SER A 67 10.55 5.38 -2.21
CA SER A 67 9.91 5.10 -0.93
C SER A 67 8.82 4.04 -1.06
N TRP A 68 8.03 4.07 -2.14
CA TRP A 68 7.03 3.04 -2.45
C TRP A 68 7.67 1.66 -2.57
N GLU A 69 8.77 1.56 -3.31
CA GLU A 69 9.55 0.32 -3.43
C GLU A 69 10.13 -0.16 -2.09
N ALA A 70 10.71 0.77 -1.33
CA ALA A 70 11.31 0.49 -0.04
C ALA A 70 10.26 -0.01 0.96
N VAL A 71 9.10 0.65 1.08
CA VAL A 71 8.02 0.25 1.98
C VAL A 71 7.50 -1.15 1.64
N ARG A 72 7.25 -1.43 0.35
CA ARG A 72 6.76 -2.77 -0.07
C ARG A 72 7.78 -3.86 0.23
N SER A 73 9.05 -3.60 -0.06
CA SER A 73 10.16 -4.52 0.24
C SER A 73 10.34 -4.73 1.75
N GLY A 74 10.29 -3.65 2.54
CA GLY A 74 10.38 -3.68 3.99
C GLY A 74 9.24 -4.48 4.62
N VAL A 75 7.99 -4.22 4.22
CA VAL A 75 6.82 -4.99 4.67
C VAL A 75 6.96 -6.48 4.32
N HIS A 76 7.47 -6.81 3.13
CA HIS A 76 7.72 -8.20 2.77
C HIS A 76 8.70 -8.90 3.73
N LYS A 77 9.80 -8.22 4.08
CA LYS A 77 10.81 -8.72 5.02
C LYS A 77 10.23 -8.84 6.43
N LEU A 78 9.51 -7.83 6.91
CA LEU A 78 8.87 -7.84 8.22
C LEU A 78 7.88 -9.01 8.37
N LEU A 79 7.05 -9.26 7.37
CA LEU A 79 6.11 -10.40 7.36
C LEU A 79 6.80 -11.77 7.31
N SER A 80 8.09 -11.82 6.99
CA SER A 80 8.89 -13.06 7.02
C SER A 80 9.38 -13.38 8.44
N VAL A 81 9.42 -12.40 9.33
CA VAL A 81 9.86 -12.53 10.72
C VAL A 81 8.68 -12.48 11.70
N TYR A 82 7.81 -11.49 11.53
CA TYR A 82 6.66 -11.22 12.39
C TYR A 82 5.39 -11.73 11.71
N PRO A 83 4.74 -12.79 12.24
CA PRO A 83 3.50 -13.28 11.69
C PRO A 83 2.41 -12.20 11.77
N ALA A 84 1.60 -12.08 10.71
CA ALA A 84 0.40 -11.26 10.75
C ALA A 84 -0.76 -11.98 10.06
N ARG A 85 -1.97 -11.67 10.51
CA ARG A 85 -3.24 -12.23 10.05
C ARG A 85 -4.14 -11.12 9.56
N VAL A 86 -4.77 -11.32 8.40
CA VAL A 86 -5.79 -10.41 7.87
C VAL A 86 -7.14 -11.09 7.85
N CYS A 87 -8.21 -10.34 8.09
CA CYS A 87 -9.55 -10.85 7.90
C CYS A 87 -9.92 -10.81 6.42
N LYS A 88 -10.48 -11.90 5.88
CA LYS A 88 -10.95 -11.96 4.49
C LYS A 88 -12.15 -11.04 4.21
N HIS A 89 -12.93 -10.75 5.25
CA HIS A 89 -14.23 -10.08 5.11
C HIS A 89 -14.22 -8.63 5.61
N CYS A 90 -13.21 -8.20 6.35
CA CYS A 90 -13.08 -6.82 6.80
C CYS A 90 -11.62 -6.37 6.74
N SER A 91 -11.38 -5.06 6.85
CA SER A 91 -10.04 -4.48 6.76
C SER A 91 -9.19 -4.65 8.03
N GLU A 92 -9.51 -5.63 8.89
CA GLU A 92 -8.82 -5.82 10.16
C GLU A 92 -7.58 -6.69 9.98
N VAL A 93 -6.50 -6.25 10.61
CA VAL A 93 -5.20 -6.93 10.60
C VAL A 93 -4.75 -7.12 12.04
N HIS A 94 -4.26 -8.31 12.35
CA HIS A 94 -3.67 -8.66 13.62
C HIS A 94 -2.21 -9.02 13.42
N VAL A 95 -1.29 -8.31 14.09
CA VAL A 95 0.14 -8.65 14.07
C VAL A 95 0.41 -9.63 15.20
N GLY A 96 0.57 -10.91 14.84
CA GLY A 96 0.72 -12.02 15.75
C GLY A 96 0.47 -13.38 15.06
N PRO A 97 0.87 -14.50 15.68
CA PRO A 97 0.75 -15.83 15.09
C PRO A 97 -0.71 -16.26 14.85
N SER A 98 -1.66 -15.75 15.64
CA SER A 98 -3.08 -16.09 15.57
C SER A 98 -3.95 -14.86 15.74
N GLY A 99 -4.96 -14.67 14.89
CA GLY A 99 -5.89 -13.56 15.03
C GLY A 99 -6.80 -13.70 16.25
N HIS A 100 -7.47 -12.61 16.64
CA HIS A 100 -8.34 -12.58 17.81
C HIS A 100 -9.70 -13.28 17.55
N LYS A 101 -10.38 -13.71 18.63
CA LYS A 101 -11.69 -14.42 18.57
C LYS A 101 -12.91 -13.49 18.66
N ALA A 102 -12.76 -12.20 18.38
CA ALA A 102 -13.89 -11.28 18.43
C ALA A 102 -14.96 -11.69 17.42
N ARG A 103 -16.23 -11.52 17.80
CA ARG A 103 -17.39 -11.88 16.96
C ARG A 103 -18.05 -10.66 16.30
N MET A 104 -17.27 -9.61 16.00
CA MET A 104 -17.74 -8.42 15.27
C MET A 104 -16.88 -8.15 14.04
N CYS A 105 -16.87 -9.10 13.11
CA CYS A 105 -16.31 -8.92 11.78
C CYS A 105 -17.15 -7.89 11.01
N GLY A 106 -16.50 -6.85 10.48
CA GLY A 106 -17.14 -5.59 10.06
C GLY A 106 -18.37 -5.70 9.15
N VAL A 107 -18.46 -6.74 8.31
CA VAL A 107 -19.59 -6.98 7.38
C VAL A 107 -20.77 -7.73 8.03
N PHE A 108 -20.52 -8.49 9.10
CA PHE A 108 -21.50 -9.36 9.76
C PHE A 108 -21.82 -8.90 11.19
N LYS A 109 -21.70 -7.60 11.47
CA LYS A 109 -21.88 -7.05 12.84
C LYS A 109 -23.23 -7.38 13.48
N HIS A 110 -24.26 -7.65 12.67
CA HIS A 110 -25.62 -7.93 13.13
C HIS A 110 -26.05 -9.40 12.94
N ASP A 111 -25.25 -10.22 12.24
CA ASP A 111 -25.61 -11.61 11.98
C ASP A 111 -25.08 -12.51 13.11
N THR A 112 -26.01 -13.10 13.87
CA THR A 112 -25.75 -13.95 15.04
C THR A 112 -24.89 -15.19 14.76
N TRP A 113 -24.72 -15.59 13.48
CA TRP A 113 -24.03 -16.82 13.09
C TRP A 113 -22.69 -16.62 12.34
N ARG A 114 -22.35 -15.43 11.83
CA ARG A 114 -21.09 -15.16 11.08
C ARG A 114 -20.31 -13.93 11.55
N GLY A 115 -20.49 -13.52 12.81
CA GLY A 115 -19.71 -12.41 13.38
C GLY A 115 -18.20 -12.68 13.54
N SER A 116 -17.71 -13.91 13.41
CA SER A 116 -16.28 -14.22 13.60
C SER A 116 -15.40 -13.81 12.42
N HIS A 117 -14.18 -13.37 12.70
CA HIS A 117 -13.17 -13.11 11.67
C HIS A 117 -12.70 -14.40 11.00
N PHE A 118 -12.55 -14.33 9.67
CA PHE A 118 -11.89 -15.38 8.89
C PHE A 118 -10.44 -14.95 8.65
N TRP A 119 -9.51 -15.45 9.48
CA TRP A 119 -8.11 -15.06 9.47
C TRP A 119 -7.30 -15.82 8.42
N GLU A 120 -6.64 -15.09 7.52
CA GLU A 120 -5.67 -15.62 6.56
C GLU A 120 -4.26 -15.06 6.86
N LYS A 121 -3.22 -15.71 6.34
CA LYS A 121 -1.84 -15.20 6.44
C LYS A 121 -1.73 -13.89 5.65
N ALA A 122 -1.26 -12.83 6.30
CA ALA A 122 -1.06 -11.54 5.67
C ALA A 122 0.04 -11.57 4.59
N LYS A 123 -0.18 -10.84 3.51
CA LYS A 123 0.75 -10.62 2.40
C LYS A 123 0.99 -9.12 2.25
N VAL A 124 2.02 -8.77 1.47
CA VAL A 124 2.40 -7.37 1.21
C VAL A 124 1.22 -6.53 0.69
N ASN A 125 0.40 -7.11 -0.19
CA ASN A 125 -0.74 -6.41 -0.78
C ASN A 125 -1.88 -6.13 0.20
N ASP A 126 -1.94 -6.86 1.32
CA ASP A 126 -2.98 -6.65 2.33
C ASP A 126 -2.66 -5.42 3.20
N LEU A 127 -1.37 -5.12 3.39
CA LEU A 127 -0.91 -3.94 4.13
C LEU A 127 -0.61 -2.75 3.20
N VAL A 128 -0.08 -3.01 2.01
CA VAL A 128 0.30 -2.01 1.01
C VAL A 128 -0.35 -2.39 -0.32
N PRO A 129 -1.64 -2.07 -0.54
CA PRO A 129 -2.34 -2.46 -1.74
C PRO A 129 -1.84 -1.65 -2.96
N PRO A 130 -1.46 -2.30 -4.08
CA PRO A 130 -0.88 -1.62 -5.24
C PRO A 130 -1.94 -0.93 -6.14
N LYS A 131 -3.02 -0.37 -5.56
CA LYS A 131 -4.21 0.22 -6.24
C LYS A 131 -3.97 0.48 -7.73
N VAL A 132 -4.48 -0.41 -8.60
CA VAL A 132 -4.06 -0.49 -10.00
C VAL A 132 -4.93 0.39 -10.90
N VAL A 133 -4.29 1.15 -11.79
CA VAL A 133 -4.94 1.98 -12.81
C VAL A 133 -4.61 1.49 -14.21
N TRP A 134 -5.45 1.86 -15.17
CA TRP A 134 -5.12 1.80 -16.59
C TRP A 134 -4.22 2.99 -16.92
N ILE A 135 -3.10 2.72 -17.61
CA ILE A 135 -2.18 3.78 -18.01
C ILE A 135 -2.43 4.15 -19.47
N ARG A 136 -2.33 5.45 -19.76
CA ARG A 136 -2.34 5.97 -21.12
C ARG A 136 -0.89 6.10 -21.60
N ARG A 137 -0.49 5.31 -22.59
CA ARG A 137 0.81 5.43 -23.25
C ARG A 137 0.78 6.54 -24.28
N ARG A 138 1.96 6.93 -24.79
CA ARG A 138 2.06 7.97 -25.84
C ARG A 138 1.27 7.63 -27.11
N GLN A 139 1.21 6.35 -27.47
CA GLN A 139 0.47 5.84 -28.63
C GLN A 139 -1.03 5.66 -28.39
N ASP A 140 -1.49 5.69 -27.13
CA ASP A 140 -2.90 5.50 -26.82
C ASP A 140 -3.67 6.81 -27.01
N GLY A 141 -4.93 6.70 -27.44
CA GLY A 141 -5.85 7.83 -27.58
C GLY A 141 -6.00 8.67 -26.30
N PRO A 142 -6.54 9.89 -26.39
CA PRO A 142 -6.70 10.78 -25.24
C PRO A 142 -7.61 10.20 -24.15
N ILE A 143 -8.55 9.34 -24.54
CA ILE A 143 -9.50 8.67 -23.66
C ILE A 143 -9.39 7.17 -23.89
N LEU A 144 -9.18 6.42 -22.81
CA LEU A 144 -9.16 4.95 -22.85
C LEU A 144 -10.61 4.44 -22.89
N VAL A 145 -10.92 3.61 -23.88
CA VAL A 145 -12.26 3.05 -24.08
C VAL A 145 -12.29 1.55 -23.79
N GLU A 146 -13.46 1.02 -23.45
CA GLU A 146 -13.62 -0.40 -23.06
C GLU A 146 -13.09 -1.38 -24.13
N LYS A 147 -13.31 -1.08 -25.42
CA LYS A 147 -12.81 -1.90 -26.55
C LYS A 147 -11.29 -2.09 -26.53
N GLY A 148 -10.55 -1.09 -26.04
CA GLY A 148 -9.08 -1.10 -26.00
C GLY A 148 -8.47 -1.70 -24.73
N ARG A 149 -9.28 -2.14 -23.75
CA ARG A 149 -8.78 -2.64 -22.44
C ARG A 149 -7.75 -3.77 -22.56
N GLY A 150 -7.84 -4.58 -23.61
CA GLY A 150 -6.90 -5.68 -23.87
C GLY A 150 -5.50 -5.19 -24.28
N TYR A 151 -5.40 -3.97 -24.79
CA TYR A 151 -4.20 -3.36 -25.35
C TYR A 151 -3.50 -2.45 -24.35
N TYR A 152 -4.28 -1.76 -23.51
CA TYR A 152 -3.73 -0.81 -22.54
C TYR A 152 -2.89 -1.50 -21.46
N GLY A 153 -1.86 -0.77 -21.03
CA GLY A 153 -1.06 -1.10 -19.87
C GLY A 153 -1.81 -0.85 -18.57
N ARG A 154 -1.33 -1.47 -17.50
CA ARG A 154 -1.77 -1.21 -16.13
C ARG A 154 -0.56 -0.97 -15.24
N ALA A 155 -0.77 -0.21 -14.16
CA ALA A 155 0.28 -0.01 -13.16
C ALA A 155 -0.34 0.29 -11.80
N PRO A 156 0.39 0.09 -10.69
CA PRO A 156 0.02 0.71 -9.42
C PRO A 156 -0.08 2.23 -9.60
N VAL A 157 -1.09 2.85 -8.99
CA VAL A 157 -1.35 4.30 -9.12
C VAL A 157 -0.13 5.14 -8.77
N VAL A 158 0.63 4.73 -7.76
CA VAL A 158 1.86 5.42 -7.34
C VAL A 158 2.92 5.37 -8.45
N VAL A 159 3.03 4.24 -9.16
CA VAL A 159 3.98 4.08 -10.26
C VAL A 159 3.59 4.94 -11.46
N ASP A 160 2.31 4.93 -11.85
CA ASP A 160 1.79 5.77 -12.94
C ASP A 160 1.96 7.27 -12.62
N LEU A 161 1.61 7.69 -11.41
CA LEU A 161 1.73 9.08 -10.98
C LEU A 161 3.18 9.55 -10.97
N CYS A 162 4.11 8.75 -10.42
CA CYS A 162 5.53 9.10 -10.42
C CYS A 162 6.10 9.12 -11.85
N SER A 163 5.68 8.19 -12.72
CA SER A 163 6.07 8.20 -14.12
C SER A 163 5.63 9.48 -14.84
N LYS A 164 4.40 9.96 -14.59
CA LYS A 164 3.89 11.22 -15.12
C LYS A 164 4.61 12.45 -14.55
N GLY A 165 5.10 12.34 -13.31
CA GLY A 165 6.00 13.33 -12.72
C GLY A 165 7.44 13.27 -13.25
N GLY A 166 7.77 12.39 -14.19
CA GLY A 166 9.10 12.30 -14.80
C GLY A 166 10.07 11.33 -14.12
N ALA A 167 9.61 10.53 -13.15
CA ALA A 167 10.44 9.49 -12.56
C ALA A 167 10.65 8.31 -13.53
N LEU A 168 11.87 7.78 -13.55
CA LEU A 168 12.16 6.55 -14.28
C LEU A 168 11.58 5.35 -13.56
N VAL A 169 10.69 4.63 -14.23
CA VAL A 169 10.01 3.46 -13.66
C VAL A 169 10.93 2.24 -13.71
N PRO A 170 11.01 1.42 -12.63
CA PRO A 170 11.74 0.15 -12.66
C PRO A 170 11.21 -0.83 -13.70
N SER A 171 12.12 -1.57 -14.34
CA SER A 171 11.81 -2.49 -15.45
C SER A 171 10.79 -3.57 -15.12
N LYS A 172 10.68 -3.97 -13.84
CA LYS A 172 9.66 -4.94 -13.38
C LYS A 172 8.22 -4.52 -13.66
N TYR A 173 7.96 -3.23 -13.88
CA TYR A 173 6.64 -2.72 -14.23
C TYR A 173 6.39 -2.68 -15.74
N PHE A 174 7.43 -2.80 -16.59
CA PHE A 174 7.31 -2.58 -18.03
C PHE A 174 6.34 -3.54 -18.70
N SER A 175 6.37 -4.84 -18.34
CA SER A 175 5.41 -5.82 -18.87
C SER A 175 3.97 -5.51 -18.47
N MET A 176 3.76 -5.04 -17.23
CA MET A 176 2.43 -4.66 -16.75
C MET A 176 1.93 -3.40 -17.45
N MET A 177 2.83 -2.44 -17.65
CA MET A 177 2.60 -1.17 -18.34
C MET A 177 2.51 -1.32 -19.87
N LYS A 178 2.90 -2.47 -20.41
CA LYS A 178 2.93 -2.73 -21.87
C LYS A 178 3.59 -1.59 -22.63
N LEU A 179 4.76 -1.13 -22.20
CA LEU A 179 5.44 0.01 -22.84
C LEU A 179 5.65 -0.20 -24.34
N ASP A 180 5.97 -1.44 -24.74
CA ASP A 180 6.15 -1.86 -26.14
C ASP A 180 4.95 -2.67 -26.69
N GLY A 181 3.81 -2.65 -25.99
CA GLY A 181 2.62 -3.39 -26.43
C GLY A 181 1.94 -2.72 -27.63
N LEU A 182 1.19 -3.46 -28.44
CA LEU A 182 0.48 -2.90 -29.59
C LEU A 182 -0.57 -1.83 -29.18
N PRO A 183 -0.88 -0.86 -30.07
CA PRO A 183 -2.00 0.05 -29.87
C PRO A 183 -3.33 -0.72 -29.99
N ALA A 184 -4.39 -0.17 -29.39
CA ALA A 184 -5.73 -0.68 -29.64
C ALA A 184 -6.12 -0.45 -31.11
N PRO A 185 -6.81 -1.39 -31.77
CA PRO A 185 -7.40 -1.14 -33.07
C PRO A 185 -8.45 -0.03 -32.97
N ASP A 186 -8.58 0.74 -34.05
CA ASP A 186 -9.55 1.83 -34.18
C ASP A 186 -11.01 1.36 -34.10
#